data_AF-A0A1B7W6I8-F1
#
_entry.id   AF-A0A1B7W6I8-F1
#
_cell.length_a   1.000
_cell.length_b   1.000
_cell.length_c   1.000
_cell.angle_alpha   90.00
_cell.angle_beta   90.00
_cell.angle_gamma   90.00
#
_symmetry.space_group_name_H-M   'P 1'
#
loop_
_entity.id
_entity.type
_entity.pdbx_description
1 polymer ?
#
loop_
_entity_poly.entity_id
_entity_poly.type
_entity_poly.pdbx_seq_one_letter_code
_entity_poly.pdbx_strand_id
1 'polypeptide(L)'
;QKLDLEFISDGKGDKTKTFGPEDIFNYIYAIFHSPIYRQRYAEFLKIDFPRVPLTANTALFWELVIKGDKLVKYHLMKETGTEISTYPIPGSDIVEQVKYHENHQQIWINAEQYFDQVPTQIWNFYIGGYQVCQKWLKDRKGRQLNFDDISHYQNIISIISETIKIMEHIDQIIDKYGGFPLE
;
A
#
# COMPACT_ATOMS: atom_id res chain seq x y z
N GLN A 1 -14.44 -12.94 24.29
CA GLN A 1 -13.12 -12.28 24.36
C GLN A 1 -12.15 -13.23 23.68
N LYS A 2 -11.68 -12.96 22.46
CA LYS A 2 -10.88 -13.92 21.68
C LYS A 2 -9.37 -13.84 21.95
N LEU A 3 -8.83 -12.66 22.30
CA LEU A 3 -7.39 -12.39 22.37
C LEU A 3 -6.78 -12.47 23.78
N ASP A 4 -7.60 -12.73 24.81
CA ASP A 4 -7.21 -12.68 26.23
C ASP A 4 -6.47 -11.38 26.64
N LEU A 5 -6.88 -10.26 26.03
CA LEU A 5 -6.38 -8.92 26.32
C LEU A 5 -7.53 -8.02 26.77
N GLU A 6 -7.20 -7.02 27.59
CA GLU A 6 -8.10 -5.97 28.02
C GLU A 6 -8.22 -4.89 26.94
N PHE A 7 -9.45 -4.45 26.65
CA PHE A 7 -9.68 -3.36 25.70
C PHE A 7 -9.60 -2.02 26.41
N ILE A 8 -8.78 -1.10 25.90
CA ILE A 8 -8.79 0.30 26.30
C ILE A 8 -9.60 1.13 25.30
N SER A 9 -10.29 2.16 25.78
CA SER A 9 -11.26 2.92 24.98
C SER A 9 -10.63 3.93 24.00
N ASP A 10 -9.33 4.20 24.11
CA ASP A 10 -8.64 5.20 23.28
C ASP A 10 -7.18 4.81 23.01
N GLY A 11 -6.67 5.20 21.85
CA GLY A 11 -5.27 5.01 21.44
C GLY A 11 -4.86 3.56 21.14
N LYS A 12 -3.57 3.27 21.39
CA LYS A 12 -2.93 1.96 21.24
C LYS A 12 -2.71 1.31 22.60
N GLY A 13 -2.90 0.00 22.67
CA GLY A 13 -2.55 -0.79 23.84
C GLY A 13 -1.05 -1.01 24.01
N ASP A 14 -0.67 -1.61 25.13
CA ASP A 14 0.72 -1.91 25.48
C ASP A 14 1.26 -3.22 24.85
N LYS A 15 0.43 -3.93 24.08
CA LYS A 15 0.74 -5.21 23.42
C LYS A 15 0.92 -6.42 24.31
N THR A 16 0.87 -6.25 25.62
CA THR A 16 1.09 -7.31 26.63
C THR A 16 -0.16 -7.65 27.39
N LYS A 17 -0.92 -6.64 27.80
CA LYS A 17 -2.15 -6.74 28.59
C LYS A 17 -3.32 -6.08 27.88
N THR A 18 -3.03 -5.05 27.09
CA THR A 18 -4.07 -4.20 26.49
C THR A 18 -3.99 -4.09 24.97
N PHE A 19 -5.13 -3.86 24.34
CA PHE A 19 -5.27 -3.43 22.94
C PHE A 19 -6.30 -2.29 22.85
N GLY A 20 -6.12 -1.39 21.88
CA GLY A 20 -6.98 -0.22 21.70
C GLY A 20 -7.61 -0.11 20.31
N PRO A 21 -8.45 0.90 20.08
CA PRO A 21 -9.12 1.12 18.80
C PRO A 21 -8.14 1.30 17.62
N GLU A 22 -6.99 1.92 17.83
CA GLU A 22 -5.97 2.07 16.77
C GLU A 22 -5.35 0.72 16.38
N ASP A 23 -5.18 -0.20 17.33
CA ASP A 23 -4.67 -1.55 17.03
C ASP A 23 -5.70 -2.32 16.20
N ILE A 24 -6.98 -2.22 16.55
CA ILE A 24 -8.08 -2.82 15.77
C ILE A 24 -8.08 -2.25 14.35
N PHE A 25 -7.99 -0.92 14.20
CA PHE A 25 -7.93 -0.29 12.88
C PHE A 25 -6.76 -0.82 12.05
N ASN A 26 -5.56 -0.88 12.63
CA ASN A 26 -4.37 -1.39 11.95
C ASN A 26 -4.51 -2.87 11.58
N TYR A 27 -5.06 -3.70 12.47
CA TYR A 27 -5.37 -5.10 12.17
C TYR A 27 -6.29 -5.24 10.95
N ILE A 28 -7.41 -4.51 10.94
CA ILE A 28 -8.36 -4.50 9.82
C ILE A 28 -7.66 -4.05 8.54
N TYR A 29 -6.83 -3.01 8.63
CA TYR A 29 -6.08 -2.49 7.50
C TYR A 29 -5.15 -3.54 6.89
N ALA A 30 -4.43 -4.31 7.72
CA ALA A 30 -3.59 -5.41 7.25
C ALA A 30 -4.41 -6.50 6.56
N ILE A 31 -5.51 -6.94 7.16
CA ILE A 31 -6.38 -7.98 6.60
C ILE A 31 -6.92 -7.58 5.22
N PHE A 32 -7.37 -6.34 5.04
CA PHE A 32 -7.88 -5.89 3.74
C PHE A 32 -6.79 -5.67 2.69
N HIS A 33 -5.53 -5.55 3.10
CA HIS A 33 -4.40 -5.49 2.17
C HIS A 33 -3.87 -6.87 1.79
N SER A 34 -4.22 -7.96 2.48
CA SER A 34 -3.87 -9.34 2.07
C SER A 34 -4.40 -9.65 0.65
N PRO A 35 -3.51 -9.95 -0.33
CA PRO A 35 -3.91 -10.49 -1.62
C PRO A 35 -4.76 -11.76 -1.50
N ILE A 36 -4.36 -12.73 -0.66
CA ILE A 36 -5.11 -13.98 -0.47
C ILE A 36 -6.53 -13.70 0.04
N TYR A 37 -6.72 -12.79 1.01
CA TYR A 37 -8.04 -12.39 1.48
C TYR A 37 -8.90 -11.83 0.33
N ARG A 38 -8.35 -10.87 -0.42
CA ARG A 38 -9.07 -10.22 -1.52
C ARG A 38 -9.46 -11.21 -2.62
N GLN A 39 -8.59 -12.17 -2.94
CA GLN A 39 -8.86 -13.21 -3.93
C GLN A 39 -9.93 -14.19 -3.42
N ARG A 40 -9.77 -14.69 -2.19
CA ARG A 40 -10.66 -15.70 -1.60
C ARG A 40 -12.10 -15.21 -1.46
N TYR A 41 -12.28 -13.94 -1.10
CA TYR A 41 -13.60 -13.36 -0.84
C TYR A 41 -14.08 -12.43 -1.97
N ALA A 42 -13.45 -12.45 -3.15
CA ALA A 42 -13.71 -11.52 -4.25
C ALA A 42 -15.19 -11.39 -4.63
N GLU A 43 -15.92 -12.51 -4.73
CA GLU A 43 -17.35 -12.50 -5.10
C GLU A 43 -18.22 -11.82 -4.03
N PHE A 44 -17.90 -12.01 -2.75
CA PHE A 44 -18.62 -11.34 -1.67
C PHE A 44 -18.28 -9.85 -1.59
N LEU A 45 -17.01 -9.48 -1.77
CA LEU A 45 -16.54 -8.10 -1.76
C LEU A 45 -17.16 -7.24 -2.87
N LYS A 46 -17.65 -7.85 -3.95
CA LYS A 46 -18.38 -7.16 -5.03
C LYS A 46 -19.84 -6.86 -4.69
N ILE A 47 -20.43 -7.60 -3.74
CA ILE A 47 -21.88 -7.59 -3.49
C ILE A 47 -22.23 -6.82 -2.21
N ASP A 48 -21.44 -6.98 -1.15
CA ASP A 48 -21.74 -6.45 0.18
C ASP A 48 -20.48 -5.91 0.89
N PHE A 49 -20.66 -5.26 2.04
CA PHE A 49 -19.57 -4.74 2.86
C PHE A 49 -18.58 -5.84 3.28
N PRO A 50 -17.27 -5.54 3.32
CA PRO A 50 -16.25 -6.51 3.69
C PRO A 50 -16.41 -6.95 5.15
N ARG A 51 -16.24 -8.24 5.41
CA ARG A 51 -16.28 -8.82 6.75
C ARG A 51 -14.87 -9.14 7.23
N VAL A 52 -14.51 -8.68 8.43
CA VAL A 52 -13.17 -8.89 8.98
C VAL A 52 -13.13 -10.23 9.73
N PRO A 53 -12.32 -11.23 9.29
CA PRO A 53 -12.04 -12.41 10.10
C PRO A 53 -11.29 -12.01 11.37
N LEU A 54 -11.71 -12.54 12.52
CA LEU A 54 -11.09 -12.30 13.81
C LEU A 54 -10.35 -13.55 14.28
N THR A 55 -9.06 -13.44 14.56
CA THR A 55 -8.24 -14.50 15.15
C THR A 55 -8.34 -14.51 16.68
N ALA A 56 -8.21 -15.69 17.29
CA ALA A 56 -7.95 -15.84 18.73
C ALA A 56 -6.44 -15.87 19.07
N ASN A 57 -5.57 -15.96 18.06
CA ASN A 57 -4.13 -16.00 18.25
C ASN A 57 -3.56 -14.58 18.43
N THR A 58 -3.15 -14.27 19.67
CA THR A 58 -2.61 -12.96 20.06
C THR A 58 -1.32 -12.61 19.31
N ALA A 59 -0.47 -13.60 19.00
CA ALA A 59 0.77 -13.36 18.25
C ALA A 59 0.47 -12.97 16.80
N LEU A 60 -0.44 -13.71 16.13
CA LEU A 60 -0.90 -13.38 14.78
C LEU A 60 -1.54 -11.98 14.75
N PHE A 61 -2.40 -11.67 15.72
CA PHE A 61 -3.03 -10.35 15.84
C PHE A 61 -1.96 -9.24 15.85
N TRP A 62 -0.96 -9.32 16.73
CA TRP A 62 0.05 -8.27 16.83
C TRP A 62 0.99 -8.20 15.63
N GLU A 63 1.36 -9.33 15.02
CA GLU A 63 2.14 -9.33 13.78
C GLU A 63 1.40 -8.58 12.67
N LEU A 64 0.09 -8.79 12.54
CA LEU A 64 -0.75 -8.09 11.56
C LEU A 64 -0.96 -6.61 11.90
N VAL A 65 -1.17 -6.26 13.17
CA VAL A 65 -1.25 -4.86 13.62
C VAL A 65 0.00 -4.07 13.21
N ILE A 66 1.19 -4.67 13.37
CA ILE A 66 2.46 -4.02 13.01
C ILE A 66 2.52 -3.74 11.50
N LYS A 67 2.10 -4.69 10.66
CA LYS A 67 2.06 -4.49 9.20
C LYS A 67 1.01 -3.45 8.79
N GLY A 68 -0.15 -3.46 9.44
CA GLY A 68 -1.21 -2.49 9.23
C GLY A 68 -0.78 -1.07 9.56
N ASP A 69 -0.16 -0.85 10.74
CA ASP A 69 0.37 0.45 11.16
C ASP A 69 1.41 0.98 10.15
N LYS A 70 2.27 0.09 9.65
CA LYS A 70 3.28 0.43 8.65
C LYS A 70 2.64 0.87 7.33
N LEU A 71 1.65 0.14 6.83
CA LEU A 71 0.89 0.53 5.62
C LEU A 71 0.18 1.88 5.81
N VAL A 72 -0.46 2.10 6.96
CA VAL A 72 -1.14 3.37 7.27
C VAL A 72 -0.17 4.53 7.24
N LYS A 73 1.02 4.39 7.85
CA LYS A 73 2.04 5.45 7.84
C LYS A 73 2.54 5.76 6.43
N TYR A 74 2.75 4.75 5.60
CA TYR A 74 3.10 4.95 4.19
C TYR A 74 1.97 5.64 3.41
N HIS A 75 0.74 5.17 3.53
CA HIS A 75 -0.39 5.75 2.78
C HIS A 75 -0.78 7.16 3.25
N LEU A 76 -0.42 7.54 4.48
CA LEU A 76 -0.52 8.91 4.99
C LEU A 76 0.73 9.75 4.71
N MET A 77 1.74 9.20 4.03
CA MET A 77 3.02 9.87 3.74
C MET A 77 3.74 10.35 5.01
N LYS A 78 3.49 9.71 6.16
CA LYS A 78 4.21 9.97 7.42
C LYS A 78 5.58 9.31 7.44
N GLU A 79 5.78 8.33 6.58
CA GLU A 79 7.06 7.69 6.30
C GLU A 79 7.28 7.64 4.79
N THR A 80 8.54 7.75 4.36
CA THR A 80 8.93 7.66 2.95
C THR A 80 9.35 6.24 2.58
N GLY A 81 9.07 5.84 1.34
CA GLY A 81 9.55 4.57 0.82
C GLY A 81 11.07 4.60 0.60
N THR A 82 11.69 3.42 0.46
CA THR A 82 13.05 3.35 -0.04
C THR A 82 13.06 3.82 -1.49
N GLU A 83 13.86 4.84 -1.79
CA GLU A 83 13.94 5.42 -3.13
C GLU A 83 14.39 4.36 -4.14
N ILE A 84 13.58 4.16 -5.18
CA ILE A 84 13.88 3.22 -6.26
C ILE A 84 13.83 3.85 -7.65
N SER A 85 13.14 4.98 -7.81
CA SER A 85 12.93 5.62 -9.10
C SER A 85 13.79 6.85 -9.24
N THR A 86 14.29 7.13 -10.44
CA THR A 86 15.05 8.33 -10.76
C THR A 86 14.35 9.16 -11.83
N TYR A 87 14.71 10.43 -11.95
CA TYR A 87 14.23 11.35 -12.97
C TYR A 87 15.43 12.06 -13.63
N PRO A 88 16.12 11.39 -14.59
CA PRO A 88 17.49 11.73 -14.93
C PRO A 88 17.65 12.84 -15.99
N ILE A 89 16.60 13.12 -16.77
CA ILE A 89 16.70 14.03 -17.93
C ILE A 89 16.14 15.41 -17.56
N PRO A 90 16.98 16.48 -17.53
CA PRO A 90 16.47 17.83 -17.36
C PRO A 90 15.72 18.29 -18.62
N GLY A 91 14.74 19.18 -18.46
CA GLY A 91 13.90 19.61 -19.58
C GLY A 91 12.77 20.54 -19.13
N SER A 92 11.65 20.50 -19.85
CA SER A 92 10.52 21.39 -19.59
C SER A 92 9.74 21.05 -18.33
N ASP A 93 9.80 19.78 -17.88
CA ASP A 93 8.99 19.19 -16.82
C ASP A 93 7.48 19.27 -17.08
N ILE A 94 7.07 19.55 -18.31
CA ILE A 94 5.66 19.62 -18.70
C ILE A 94 5.17 18.21 -18.98
N VAL A 95 4.06 17.84 -18.33
CA VAL A 95 3.37 16.56 -18.59
C VAL A 95 2.52 16.69 -19.86
N GLU A 96 3.03 16.22 -20.98
CA GLU A 96 2.36 16.23 -22.29
C GLU A 96 1.66 14.90 -22.59
N GLN A 97 2.21 13.81 -22.06
CA GLN A 97 1.72 12.45 -22.21
C GLN A 97 1.97 11.64 -20.94
N VAL A 98 1.40 10.43 -20.87
CA VAL A 98 1.70 9.47 -19.81
C VAL A 98 1.78 8.11 -20.48
N LYS A 99 3.01 7.66 -20.76
CA LYS A 99 3.26 6.42 -21.49
C LYS A 99 4.26 5.56 -20.74
N TYR A 100 3.88 4.33 -20.45
CA TYR A 100 4.78 3.36 -19.83
C TYR A 100 5.48 2.52 -20.88
N HIS A 101 6.81 2.44 -20.79
CA HIS A 101 7.66 1.60 -21.61
C HIS A 101 8.16 0.43 -20.76
N GLU A 102 7.43 -0.69 -20.81
CA GLU A 102 7.66 -1.86 -19.95
C GLU A 102 9.08 -2.44 -20.07
N ASN A 103 9.60 -2.58 -21.30
CA ASN A 103 10.94 -3.13 -21.55
C ASN A 103 12.07 -2.32 -20.89
N HIS A 104 11.84 -1.03 -20.63
CA HIS A 104 12.79 -0.14 -19.99
C HIS A 104 12.38 0.24 -18.57
N GLN A 105 11.19 -0.16 -18.12
CA GLN A 105 10.62 0.23 -16.83
C GLN A 105 10.50 1.75 -16.64
N GLN A 106 10.05 2.46 -17.70
CA GLN A 106 10.02 3.92 -17.73
C GLN A 106 8.61 4.48 -17.88
N ILE A 107 8.29 5.55 -17.14
CA ILE A 107 7.07 6.34 -17.32
C ILE A 107 7.42 7.68 -17.96
N TRP A 108 7.11 7.82 -19.25
CA TRP A 108 7.37 9.02 -20.03
C TRP A 108 6.28 10.07 -19.82
N ILE A 109 6.71 11.31 -19.55
CA ILE A 109 5.81 12.46 -19.37
C ILE A 109 5.76 13.38 -20.59
N ASN A 110 6.79 13.37 -21.44
CA ASN A 110 6.86 14.10 -22.71
C ASN A 110 7.80 13.36 -23.68
N ALA A 111 8.33 14.00 -24.71
CA ALA A 111 9.20 13.38 -25.71
C ALA A 111 10.63 13.10 -25.20
N GLU A 112 11.05 13.72 -24.10
CA GLU A 112 12.44 13.74 -23.63
C GLU A 112 12.59 13.16 -22.21
N GLN A 113 11.59 13.37 -21.36
CA GLN A 113 11.69 13.14 -19.92
C GLN A 113 10.79 12.00 -19.44
N TYR A 114 11.32 11.23 -18.49
CA TYR A 114 10.69 10.05 -17.93
C TYR A 114 11.15 9.79 -16.50
N PHE A 115 10.29 9.11 -15.73
CA PHE A 115 10.67 8.44 -14.49
C PHE A 115 11.21 7.05 -14.82
N ASP A 116 12.40 6.73 -14.33
CA ASP A 116 13.11 5.48 -14.57
C ASP A 116 12.96 4.52 -13.39
N GLN A 117 13.34 3.25 -13.59
CA GLN A 117 13.35 2.20 -12.57
C GLN A 117 11.96 1.97 -11.93
N VAL A 118 10.92 1.93 -12.77
CA VAL A 118 9.54 1.67 -12.36
C VAL A 118 9.09 0.28 -12.82
N PRO A 119 9.28 -0.77 -12.00
CA PRO A 119 8.79 -2.12 -12.28
C PRO A 119 7.33 -2.20 -12.72
N THR A 120 7.00 -3.15 -13.59
CA THR A 120 5.65 -3.37 -14.14
C THR A 120 4.59 -3.48 -13.04
N GLN A 121 4.90 -4.18 -11.95
CA GLN A 121 3.98 -4.35 -10.82
C GLN A 121 3.60 -3.03 -10.13
N ILE A 122 4.51 -2.05 -10.10
CA ILE A 122 4.24 -0.72 -9.54
C ILE A 122 3.40 0.09 -10.52
N TRP A 123 3.75 0.05 -11.81
CA TRP A 123 2.94 0.69 -12.85
C TRP A 123 1.51 0.16 -12.82
N ASN A 124 1.34 -1.16 -12.77
CA ASN A 124 0.04 -1.84 -12.77
C ASN A 124 -0.61 -1.93 -11.37
N PHE A 125 -0.16 -1.14 -10.39
CA PHE A 125 -0.79 -1.14 -9.07
C PHE A 125 -2.06 -0.28 -9.07
N TYR A 126 -3.18 -0.87 -8.63
CA TYR A 126 -4.49 -0.23 -8.58
C TYR A 126 -4.97 -0.04 -7.14
N ILE A 127 -5.56 1.11 -6.87
CA ILE A 127 -6.39 1.37 -5.69
C ILE A 127 -7.78 1.72 -6.19
N GLY A 128 -8.75 0.84 -5.91
CA GLY A 128 -10.06 0.91 -6.54
C GLY A 128 -9.94 0.85 -8.07
N GLY A 129 -10.63 1.74 -8.78
CA GLY A 129 -10.55 1.83 -10.25
C GLY A 129 -9.34 2.63 -10.77
N TYR A 130 -8.45 3.10 -9.89
CA TYR A 130 -7.35 3.99 -10.29
C TYR A 130 -6.01 3.29 -10.28
N GLN A 131 -5.37 3.26 -11.45
CA GLN A 131 -3.96 2.94 -11.58
C GLN A 131 -3.14 4.13 -11.04
N VAL A 132 -2.50 3.96 -9.89
CA VAL A 132 -2.03 5.08 -9.04
C VAL A 132 -1.02 5.97 -9.78
N CYS A 133 0.05 5.37 -10.30
CA CYS A 133 1.09 6.08 -11.06
C CYS A 133 0.52 6.82 -12.27
N GLN A 134 -0.31 6.13 -13.07
CA GLN A 134 -0.91 6.72 -14.26
C GLN A 134 -1.85 7.89 -13.93
N LYS A 135 -2.72 7.72 -12.93
CA LYS A 135 -3.75 8.71 -12.58
C LYS A 135 -3.11 10.01 -12.11
N TRP A 136 -2.08 9.94 -11.25
CA TRP A 136 -1.42 11.11 -10.69
C TRP A 136 -0.83 12.04 -11.77
N LEU A 137 -0.18 11.45 -12.78
CA LEU A 137 0.37 12.19 -13.92
C LEU A 137 -0.73 12.67 -14.89
N LYS A 138 -1.74 11.84 -15.17
CA LYS A 138 -2.85 12.23 -16.05
C LYS A 138 -3.57 13.48 -15.55
N ASP A 139 -3.76 13.60 -14.23
CA ASP A 139 -4.40 14.76 -13.61
C ASP A 139 -3.57 16.06 -13.69
N ARG A 140 -2.30 15.93 -14.08
CA ARG A 140 -1.35 17.03 -14.25
C ARG A 140 -1.00 17.29 -15.71
N LYS A 141 -1.70 16.68 -16.66
CA LYS A 141 -1.47 16.92 -18.10
C LYS A 141 -1.58 18.43 -18.41
N GLY A 142 -0.58 18.96 -19.11
CA GLY A 142 -0.42 20.37 -19.44
C GLY A 142 0.19 21.23 -18.34
N ARG A 143 0.58 20.66 -17.19
CA ARG A 143 1.24 21.37 -16.10
C ARG A 143 2.74 21.06 -16.09
N GLN A 144 3.53 22.04 -15.69
CA GLN A 144 4.94 21.87 -15.35
C GLN A 144 5.06 21.31 -13.92
N LEU A 145 5.79 20.22 -13.75
CA LEU A 145 6.13 19.67 -12.44
C LEU A 145 7.26 20.49 -11.81
N ASN A 146 7.11 20.86 -10.55
CA ASN A 146 8.21 21.44 -9.79
C ASN A 146 9.02 20.34 -9.07
N PHE A 147 10.08 20.74 -8.35
CA PHE A 147 10.92 19.83 -7.59
C PHE A 147 10.13 18.98 -6.57
N ASP A 148 9.17 19.60 -5.88
CA ASP A 148 8.34 18.91 -4.89
C ASP A 148 7.40 17.90 -5.56
N ASP A 149 6.82 18.24 -6.72
CA ASP A 149 5.99 17.32 -7.51
C ASP A 149 6.79 16.09 -7.95
N ILE A 150 8.00 16.28 -8.47
CA ILE A 150 8.89 15.20 -8.93
C ILE A 150 9.26 14.30 -7.75
N SER A 151 9.74 14.90 -6.65
CA SER A 151 10.14 14.19 -5.43
C SER A 151 8.96 13.43 -4.82
N HIS A 152 7.77 14.06 -4.79
CA HIS A 152 6.55 13.45 -4.28
C HIS A 152 6.13 12.25 -5.14
N TYR A 153 6.20 12.36 -6.47
CA TYR A 153 5.86 11.26 -7.36
C TYR A 153 6.84 10.08 -7.25
N GLN A 154 8.15 10.34 -7.11
CA GLN A 154 9.14 9.30 -6.81
C GLN A 154 8.86 8.62 -5.46
N ASN A 155 8.43 9.37 -4.44
CA ASN A 155 8.02 8.79 -3.16
C ASN A 155 6.74 7.95 -3.28
N ILE A 156 5.76 8.34 -4.11
CA ILE A 156 4.59 7.50 -4.42
C ILE A 156 5.03 6.16 -5.01
N ILE A 157 5.92 6.18 -6.01
CA ILE A 157 6.47 4.94 -6.63
C ILE A 157 7.14 4.06 -5.56
N SER A 158 7.91 4.68 -4.68
CA SER A 158 8.64 4.01 -3.60
C SER A 158 7.69 3.40 -2.56
N ILE A 159 6.63 4.11 -2.19
CA ILE A 159 5.60 3.62 -1.25
C ILE A 159 4.78 2.48 -1.86
N ILE A 160 4.47 2.53 -3.15
CA ILE A 160 3.79 1.40 -3.81
C ILE A 160 4.68 0.14 -3.76
N SER A 161 5.99 0.30 -3.99
CA SER A 161 6.95 -0.79 -3.83
C SER A 161 6.93 -1.40 -2.42
N GLU A 162 7.00 -0.56 -1.38
CA GLU A 162 6.92 -1.03 0.01
C GLU A 162 5.56 -1.65 0.35
N THR A 163 4.48 -1.11 -0.22
CA THR A 163 3.12 -1.64 -0.05
C THR A 163 3.00 -3.05 -0.60
N ILE A 164 3.50 -3.30 -1.81
CA ILE A 164 3.50 -4.64 -2.43
C ILE A 164 4.27 -5.64 -1.54
N LYS A 165 5.48 -5.27 -1.08
CA LYS A 165 6.27 -6.12 -0.17
C LYS A 165 5.54 -6.43 1.13
N ILE A 166 4.88 -5.43 1.73
CA ILE A 166 4.13 -5.65 2.97
C ILE A 166 2.91 -6.54 2.73
N MET A 167 2.20 -6.37 1.62
CA MET A 167 1.08 -7.22 1.24
C MET A 167 1.50 -8.69 1.13
N GLU A 168 2.62 -8.98 0.49
CA GLU A 168 3.19 -10.34 0.42
C GLU A 168 3.59 -10.87 1.80
N HIS A 169 4.22 -10.04 2.64
CA HIS A 169 4.57 -10.41 4.00
C HIS A 169 3.36 -10.69 4.89
N ILE A 170 2.25 -9.97 4.70
CA ILE A 170 0.99 -10.22 5.43
C ILE A 170 0.48 -11.64 5.11
N ASP A 171 0.48 -12.02 3.84
CA ASP A 171 0.06 -13.36 3.42
C ASP A 171 0.98 -14.44 4.00
N GLN A 172 2.30 -14.23 3.97
CA GLN A 172 3.27 -15.15 4.59
C GLN A 172 3.06 -15.30 6.10
N ILE A 173 2.74 -14.21 6.81
CA ILE A 173 2.40 -14.25 8.23
C ILE A 173 1.14 -15.09 8.42
N ILE A 174 0.08 -14.83 7.67
CA ILE A 174 -1.18 -15.58 7.78
C ILE A 174 -0.97 -17.07 7.53
N ASP A 175 -0.21 -17.42 6.49
CA ASP A 175 0.10 -18.81 6.15
C ASP A 175 0.92 -19.52 7.25
N LYS A 176 1.89 -18.82 7.87
CA LYS A 176 2.63 -19.32 9.05
C LYS A 176 1.72 -19.72 10.21
N TYR A 177 0.55 -19.08 10.34
CA TYR A 177 -0.44 -19.36 11.39
C TYR A 177 -1.64 -20.19 10.92
N GLY A 178 -1.53 -20.90 9.79
CA GLY A 178 -2.54 -21.85 9.32
C GLY A 178 -3.45 -21.36 8.18
N GLY A 179 -3.28 -20.11 7.72
CA GLY A 179 -4.00 -19.59 6.57
C GLY A 179 -5.45 -19.16 6.88
N PHE A 180 -6.25 -18.96 5.84
CA PHE A 180 -7.69 -18.65 5.96
C PHE A 180 -8.57 -19.92 5.90
N PRO A 181 -9.67 -20.00 6.68
CA PRO A 181 -10.15 -19.01 7.64
C PRO A 181 -9.26 -18.93 8.89
N LEU A 182 -9.13 -17.73 9.47
CA LEU A 182 -8.31 -17.55 10.67
C LEU A 182 -8.95 -18.27 11.86
N GLU A 183 -8.13 -18.97 12.64
CA GLU A 183 -8.49 -19.53 13.95
C GLU A 183 -8.37 -18.50 15.09
#